data_AF-A0A950VKK6-F1
#
_entry.id   AF-A0A950VKK6-F1
#
_cell.length_a   1.000
_cell.length_b   1.000
_cell.length_c   1.000
_cell.angle_alpha   90.00
_cell.angle_beta   90.00
_cell.angle_gamma   90.00
#
_symmetry.space_group_name_H-M   'P 1'
#
loop_
_entity.id
_entity.type
_entity.pdbx_description
1 polymer ?
#
loop_
_entity_poly.entity_id
_entity_poly.type
_entity_poly.pdbx_seq_one_letter_code
_entity_poly.pdbx_strand_id
1 'polypeptide(L)'
;MSDPSVQQREVIGPGGDPMVTALATGRSHPPPGEVRAADLFGAVSLAADLARGVPLEHVLRSCYMGMPLAEELGLPASQRVELYYAELLMDVGCTAWTSQLAAFLVGDEILARQRFVFFVDPANPVAVLGWLRQHLALGASTPRRARHAFEFLVHGRAFVRAGFRNTCEVAQRFAQRMGRP
;
A
#
# COMPACT_ATOMS: atom_id res chain seq x y z
N MET A 1 -47.51 -34.40 -29.24
CA MET A 1 -47.38 -33.26 -28.32
C MET A 1 -45.89 -33.10 -28.08
N SER A 2 -45.32 -32.07 -28.71
CA SER A 2 -43.89 -31.90 -28.93
C SER A 2 -43.26 -31.03 -27.85
N ASP A 3 -42.03 -31.41 -27.52
CA ASP A 3 -41.11 -30.88 -26.51
C ASP A 3 -40.63 -29.45 -26.82
N PRO A 4 -40.73 -28.48 -25.88
CA PRO A 4 -40.28 -27.11 -26.10
C PRO A 4 -38.79 -26.96 -25.77
N SER A 5 -37.93 -27.52 -26.63
CA SER A 5 -36.48 -27.34 -26.58
C SER A 5 -35.95 -26.52 -27.76
N VAL A 6 -36.45 -25.30 -28.01
CA VAL A 6 -35.79 -24.31 -28.90
C VAL A 6 -36.20 -22.88 -28.50
N GLN A 7 -35.40 -22.20 -27.67
CA GLN A 7 -35.01 -20.81 -27.95
C GLN A 7 -33.80 -20.36 -27.11
N GLN A 8 -32.64 -20.49 -27.74
CA GLN A 8 -31.43 -19.75 -27.39
C GLN A 8 -31.62 -18.27 -27.74
N ARG A 9 -31.15 -17.36 -26.87
CA ARG A 9 -30.42 -16.16 -27.28
C ARG A 9 -29.27 -15.90 -26.31
N GLU A 10 -28.15 -16.45 -26.76
CA GLU A 10 -26.76 -16.18 -26.41
C GLU A 10 -26.42 -14.68 -26.52
N VAL A 11 -25.89 -14.09 -25.44
CA VAL A 11 -24.84 -13.06 -25.47
C VAL A 11 -24.05 -13.15 -24.15
N ILE A 12 -22.77 -13.48 -24.26
CA ILE A 12 -21.60 -13.30 -23.37
C ILE A 12 -20.77 -14.60 -23.41
N GLY A 13 -19.61 -14.51 -24.07
CA GLY A 13 -18.83 -15.65 -24.57
C GLY A 13 -18.12 -16.51 -23.51
N PRO A 14 -17.40 -17.57 -23.96
CA PRO A 14 -16.74 -18.53 -23.10
C PRO A 14 -15.41 -17.94 -22.63
N GLY A 15 -15.43 -17.26 -21.50
CA GLY A 15 -14.26 -16.63 -20.90
C GLY A 15 -14.47 -16.46 -19.40
N GLY A 16 -14.77 -17.56 -18.70
CA GLY A 16 -14.63 -17.58 -17.26
C GLY A 16 -13.17 -17.33 -16.95
N ASP A 17 -12.88 -16.17 -16.33
CA ASP A 17 -11.53 -15.76 -15.98
C ASP A 17 -10.84 -16.93 -15.24
N PRO A 18 -9.76 -17.52 -15.80
CA PRO A 18 -9.08 -18.64 -15.18
C PRO A 18 -8.58 -18.28 -13.77
N MET A 19 -8.35 -16.99 -13.49
CA MET A 19 -8.00 -16.53 -12.15
C MET A 19 -9.18 -16.61 -11.18
N VAL A 20 -10.40 -16.25 -11.59
CA VAL A 20 -11.62 -16.39 -10.76
C VAL A 20 -11.94 -17.86 -10.51
N THR A 21 -11.70 -18.71 -11.50
CA THR A 21 -11.93 -20.16 -11.41
C THR A 21 -10.86 -20.86 -10.56
N ALA A 22 -9.61 -20.42 -10.63
CA ALA A 22 -8.52 -20.90 -9.78
C ALA A 22 -8.68 -20.46 -8.30
N LEU A 23 -9.17 -19.23 -8.07
CA LEU A 23 -9.47 -18.73 -6.71
C LEU A 23 -10.62 -19.47 -6.03
N ALA A 24 -11.56 -20.03 -6.81
CA ALA A 24 -12.71 -20.78 -6.28
C ALA A 24 -12.37 -22.21 -5.84
N THR A 25 -11.31 -22.81 -6.39
CA THR A 25 -10.98 -24.23 -6.19
C THR A 25 -9.93 -24.49 -5.10
N GLY A 26 -9.25 -23.44 -4.61
CA GLY A 26 -8.15 -23.55 -3.63
C GLY A 26 -8.43 -23.06 -2.21
N ARG A 27 -9.69 -22.80 -1.82
CA ARG A 27 -10.01 -22.30 -0.47
C ARG A 27 -9.97 -23.42 0.58
N SER A 28 -8.77 -23.83 1.02
CA SER A 28 -8.64 -24.56 2.28
C SER A 28 -8.86 -23.58 3.44
N HIS A 29 -10.01 -23.70 4.11
CA HIS A 29 -10.22 -23.02 5.38
C HIS A 29 -9.32 -23.70 6.43
N PRO A 30 -8.53 -22.94 7.21
CA PRO A 30 -7.76 -23.56 8.29
C PRO A 30 -8.73 -24.23 9.28
N PRO A 31 -8.30 -25.30 9.97
CA PRO A 31 -9.12 -25.91 11.00
C PRO A 31 -9.44 -24.90 12.12
N PRO A 32 -10.53 -25.11 12.88
CA PRO A 32 -10.90 -24.21 13.97
C PRO A 32 -9.74 -24.03 14.96
N GLY A 33 -9.32 -22.79 15.18
CA GLY A 33 -8.20 -22.44 16.06
C GLY A 33 -6.87 -22.16 15.35
N GLU A 34 -6.79 -22.35 14.03
CA GLU A 34 -5.61 -22.01 13.23
C GLU A 34 -5.85 -20.77 12.34
N VAL A 35 -4.78 -20.00 12.11
CA VAL A 35 -4.80 -18.82 11.24
C VAL A 35 -3.75 -18.98 10.15
N ARG A 36 -4.15 -18.83 8.89
CA ARG A 36 -3.19 -18.86 7.78
C ARG A 36 -2.37 -17.57 7.81
N ALA A 37 -1.08 -17.68 7.51
CA ALA A 37 -0.21 -16.51 7.42
C ALA A 37 -0.74 -15.47 6.41
N ALA A 38 -1.35 -15.94 5.31
CA ALA A 38 -2.02 -15.09 4.33
C ALA A 38 -3.15 -14.24 4.94
N ASP A 39 -3.99 -14.81 5.81
CA ASP A 39 -5.09 -14.08 6.46
C ASP A 39 -4.54 -13.03 7.43
N LEU A 40 -3.50 -13.40 8.19
CA LEU A 40 -2.82 -12.47 9.11
C LEU A 40 -2.18 -11.30 8.36
N PHE A 41 -1.42 -11.57 7.30
CA PHE A 41 -0.76 -10.50 6.54
C PHE A 41 -1.75 -9.69 5.71
N GLY A 42 -2.86 -10.30 5.27
CA GLY A 42 -4.00 -9.56 4.72
C GLY A 42 -4.57 -8.56 5.73
N ALA A 43 -4.75 -8.95 6.98
CA ALA A 43 -5.20 -8.01 8.02
C ALA A 43 -4.16 -6.92 8.31
N VAL A 44 -2.86 -7.27 8.34
CA VAL A 44 -1.76 -6.31 8.52
C VAL A 44 -1.71 -5.30 7.36
N SER A 45 -1.94 -5.73 6.12
CA SER A 45 -1.93 -4.83 4.96
C SER A 45 -3.07 -3.81 5.03
N LEU A 46 -4.26 -4.21 5.49
CA LEU A 46 -5.38 -3.31 5.73
C LEU A 46 -5.08 -2.30 6.85
N ALA A 47 -4.43 -2.73 7.93
CA ALA A 47 -3.97 -1.81 8.98
C ALA A 47 -2.92 -0.82 8.44
N ALA A 48 -2.03 -1.25 7.55
CA ALA A 48 -1.06 -0.39 6.88
C ALA A 48 -1.72 0.60 5.91
N ASP A 49 -2.80 0.22 5.21
CA ASP A 49 -3.60 1.13 4.39
C ASP A 49 -4.20 2.26 5.23
N LEU A 50 -4.77 1.92 6.40
CA LEU A 50 -5.29 2.91 7.36
C LEU A 50 -4.18 3.84 7.86
N ALA A 51 -3.02 3.30 8.24
CA ALA A 51 -1.89 4.09 8.72
C ALA A 51 -1.32 5.05 7.65
N ARG A 52 -1.44 4.71 6.36
CA ARG A 52 -1.08 5.60 5.24
C ARG A 52 -2.18 6.59 4.87
N GLY A 53 -3.41 6.37 5.32
CA GLY A 53 -4.57 7.17 4.91
C GLY A 53 -5.00 6.90 3.46
N VAL A 54 -4.64 5.75 2.88
CA VAL A 54 -5.06 5.37 1.52
C VAL A 54 -6.36 4.55 1.57
N PRO A 55 -7.10 4.44 0.45
CA PRO A 55 -8.27 3.57 0.40
C PRO A 55 -7.91 2.15 0.81
N LEU A 56 -8.75 1.52 1.64
CA LEU A 56 -8.59 0.12 2.03
C LEU A 56 -8.39 -0.77 0.80
N GLU A 57 -7.68 -1.87 1.01
CA GLU A 57 -7.34 -2.86 -0.02
C GLU A 57 -6.40 -2.29 -1.09
N HIS A 58 -5.71 -1.18 -0.84
CA HIS A 58 -4.74 -0.63 -1.80
C HIS A 58 -3.63 -1.62 -2.08
N VAL A 59 -3.03 -2.19 -1.03
CA VAL A 59 -2.01 -3.22 -1.15
C VAL A 59 -2.57 -4.51 -1.75
N LEU A 60 -3.79 -4.91 -1.34
CA LEU A 60 -4.43 -6.11 -1.90
C LEU A 60 -4.72 -5.97 -3.39
N ARG A 61 -5.15 -4.79 -3.86
CA ARG A 61 -5.33 -4.51 -5.29
C ARG A 61 -4.01 -4.53 -6.04
N SER A 62 -2.94 -3.96 -5.47
CA SER A 62 -1.60 -4.08 -6.05
C SER A 62 -1.25 -5.56 -6.23
N CYS A 63 -1.45 -6.36 -5.18
CA CYS A 63 -1.14 -7.78 -5.22
C CYS A 63 -1.95 -8.56 -6.25
N TYR A 64 -3.25 -8.30 -6.30
CA TYR A 64 -4.14 -8.88 -7.29
C TYR A 64 -3.70 -8.55 -8.74
N MET A 65 -3.19 -7.33 -8.99
CA MET A 65 -2.67 -6.95 -10.30
C MET A 65 -1.27 -7.50 -10.58
N GLY A 66 -0.43 -7.63 -9.55
CA GLY A 66 0.95 -8.11 -9.67
C GLY A 66 1.05 -9.60 -9.98
N MET A 67 0.14 -10.42 -9.45
CA MET A 67 0.19 -11.88 -9.63
C MET A 67 0.03 -12.34 -11.09
N PRO A 68 -0.96 -11.85 -11.87
CA PRO A 68 -1.03 -12.16 -13.30
C PRO A 68 0.18 -11.68 -14.08
N LEU A 69 0.74 -10.51 -13.73
CA LEU A 69 1.95 -10.01 -14.37
C LEU A 69 3.16 -10.93 -14.10
N ALA A 70 3.28 -11.45 -12.88
CA ALA A 70 4.32 -12.42 -12.54
C ALA A 70 4.16 -13.75 -13.31
N GLU A 71 2.92 -14.17 -13.56
CA GLU A 71 2.63 -15.34 -14.40
C GLU A 71 3.03 -15.10 -15.86
N GLU A 72 2.65 -13.96 -16.43
CA GLU A 72 3.01 -13.58 -17.80
C GLU A 72 4.53 -13.44 -18.00
N LEU A 73 5.24 -12.96 -16.98
CA LEU A 73 6.70 -12.90 -16.94
C LEU A 73 7.36 -14.28 -16.72
N GLY A 74 6.58 -15.34 -16.52
CA GLY A 74 7.08 -16.71 -16.35
C GLY A 74 7.75 -16.98 -15.01
N LEU A 75 7.43 -16.23 -13.95
CA LEU A 75 8.04 -16.44 -12.64
C LEU A 75 7.68 -17.84 -12.09
N PRO A 76 8.66 -18.58 -11.54
CA PRO A 76 8.40 -19.85 -10.86
C PRO A 76 7.42 -19.68 -9.69
N ALA A 77 6.68 -20.76 -9.37
CA ALA A 77 5.69 -20.74 -8.29
C ALA A 77 6.27 -20.27 -6.94
N SER A 78 7.53 -20.62 -6.64
CA SER A 78 8.22 -20.14 -5.43
C SER A 78 8.33 -18.62 -5.40
N GLN A 79 8.81 -17.99 -6.49
CA GLN A 79 8.94 -16.53 -6.57
C GLN A 79 7.59 -15.81 -6.57
N ARG A 80 6.54 -16.42 -7.11
CA ARG A 80 5.18 -15.87 -7.01
C ARG A 80 4.66 -15.87 -5.57
N VAL A 81 5.01 -16.88 -4.77
CA VAL A 81 4.71 -16.89 -3.33
C VAL A 81 5.50 -15.80 -2.59
N GLU A 82 6.77 -15.59 -2.96
CA GLU A 82 7.57 -14.49 -2.39
C GLU A 82 6.98 -13.12 -2.74
N LEU A 83 6.61 -12.90 -4.00
CA LEU A 83 5.95 -11.69 -4.47
C LEU A 83 4.66 -11.43 -3.69
N TYR A 84 3.81 -12.44 -3.56
CA TYR A 84 2.56 -12.35 -2.80
C TYR A 84 2.78 -11.81 -1.38
N TYR A 85 3.73 -12.39 -0.64
CA TYR A 85 4.02 -11.92 0.72
C TYR A 85 4.76 -10.57 0.74
N ALA A 86 5.65 -10.31 -0.23
CA ALA A 86 6.35 -9.04 -0.34
C ALA A 86 5.38 -7.88 -0.58
N GLU A 87 4.38 -8.06 -1.45
CA GLU A 87 3.36 -7.05 -1.68
C GLU A 87 2.50 -6.83 -0.43
N LEU A 88 2.00 -7.89 0.21
CA LEU A 88 1.22 -7.75 1.45
C LEU A 88 1.96 -6.98 2.56
N LEU A 89 3.28 -7.09 2.61
CA LEU A 89 4.12 -6.48 3.63
C LEU A 89 4.80 -5.18 3.18
N MET A 90 4.63 -4.74 1.93
CA MET A 90 5.39 -3.62 1.35
C MET A 90 5.28 -2.32 2.16
N ASP A 91 4.15 -2.12 2.82
CA ASP A 91 3.83 -0.90 3.56
C ASP A 91 3.77 -1.08 5.08
N VAL A 92 4.15 -2.25 5.62
CA VAL A 92 4.12 -2.50 7.08
C VAL A 92 5.06 -1.55 7.85
N GLY A 93 6.11 -1.07 7.20
CA GLY A 93 7.05 -0.09 7.75
C GLY A 93 6.60 1.37 7.61
N CYS A 94 5.41 1.66 7.08
CA CYS A 94 5.02 3.03 6.76
C CYS A 94 5.00 3.97 7.97
N THR A 95 4.88 3.46 9.20
CA THR A 95 4.88 4.28 10.42
C THR A 95 6.29 4.62 10.95
N ALA A 96 7.35 4.07 10.37
CA ALA A 96 8.73 4.13 10.88
C ALA A 96 9.34 5.54 11.00
N TRP A 97 8.75 6.53 10.32
CA TRP A 97 9.21 7.92 10.32
C TRP A 97 8.09 8.93 10.61
N THR A 98 6.90 8.44 10.98
CA THR A 98 5.73 9.29 11.24
C THR A 98 5.97 10.22 12.42
N SER A 99 6.60 9.75 13.49
CA SER A 99 6.85 10.58 14.68
C SER A 99 7.79 11.76 14.39
N GLN A 100 8.79 11.53 13.54
CA GLN A 100 9.73 12.56 13.11
C GLN A 100 9.03 13.54 12.16
N LEU A 101 8.15 13.05 11.28
CA LEU A 101 7.36 13.90 10.39
C LEU A 101 6.36 14.75 11.18
N ALA A 102 5.71 14.18 12.19
CA ALA A 102 4.78 14.86 13.09
C ALA A 102 5.46 15.96 13.91
N ALA A 103 6.77 15.90 14.13
CA ALA A 103 7.51 17.00 14.77
C ALA A 103 7.63 18.25 13.87
N PHE A 104 7.56 18.09 12.54
CA PHE A 104 7.61 19.20 11.57
C PHE A 104 6.22 19.71 11.18
N LEU A 105 5.21 18.85 11.27
CA LEU A 105 3.83 19.16 10.93
C LEU A 105 3.02 19.55 12.16
N VAL A 106 1.98 20.35 11.99
CA VAL A 106 0.96 20.55 13.02
C VAL A 106 -0.38 20.23 12.38
N GLY A 107 -1.10 19.28 12.96
CA GLY A 107 -2.35 18.76 12.42
C GLY A 107 -2.21 17.30 12.02
N ASP A 108 -2.96 16.90 10.99
CA ASP A 108 -3.04 15.53 10.50
C ASP A 108 -1.83 15.16 9.63
N GLU A 109 -0.87 14.46 10.24
CA GLU A 109 0.36 14.02 9.59
C GLU A 109 0.11 12.89 8.58
N ILE A 110 -0.95 12.09 8.77
CA ILE A 110 -1.33 11.03 7.84
C ILE A 110 -1.77 11.66 6.52
N LEU A 111 -2.70 12.60 6.57
CA LEU A 111 -3.18 13.34 5.40
C LEU A 111 -2.05 14.12 4.73
N ALA A 112 -1.22 14.81 5.52
CA ALA A 112 -0.10 15.57 4.98
C ALA A 112 0.89 14.69 4.23
N ARG A 113 1.26 13.53 4.80
CA ARG A 113 2.16 12.57 4.15
C ARG A 113 1.54 11.96 2.90
N GLN A 114 0.29 11.53 2.97
CA GLN A 114 -0.43 10.99 1.82
C GLN A 114 -0.45 11.99 0.67
N ARG A 115 -0.79 13.25 0.95
CA ARG A 115 -0.78 14.33 -0.05
C ARG A 115 0.60 14.56 -0.63
N PHE A 116 1.63 14.57 0.22
CA PHE A 116 3.01 14.74 -0.22
C PHE A 116 3.47 13.61 -1.15
N VAL A 117 3.21 12.35 -0.79
CA VAL A 117 3.71 11.19 -1.53
C VAL A 117 2.99 10.99 -2.86
N PHE A 118 1.67 11.21 -2.92
CA PHE A 118 0.86 10.87 -4.10
C PHE A 118 0.51 12.05 -5.00
N PHE A 119 0.52 13.29 -4.49
CA PHE A 119 -0.03 14.45 -5.21
C PHE A 119 0.91 15.65 -5.31
N VAL A 120 2.09 15.59 -4.70
CA VAL A 120 3.08 16.68 -4.77
C VAL A 120 4.27 16.20 -5.58
N ASP A 121 4.59 16.92 -6.65
CA ASP A 121 5.86 16.75 -7.34
C ASP A 121 6.99 17.40 -6.51
N PRO A 122 7.93 16.62 -5.96
CA PRO A 122 9.03 17.14 -5.16
C PRO A 122 10.05 17.94 -6.00
N ALA A 123 10.01 17.85 -7.33
CA ALA A 123 10.82 18.69 -8.22
C ALA A 123 10.21 20.08 -8.46
N ASN A 124 8.92 20.27 -8.18
CA ASN A 124 8.23 21.52 -8.37
C ASN A 124 8.21 22.36 -7.06
N PRO A 125 8.98 23.45 -6.96
CA PRO A 125 9.06 24.25 -5.74
C PRO A 125 7.72 24.92 -5.37
N VAL A 126 6.88 25.26 -6.36
CA VAL A 126 5.56 25.86 -6.12
C VAL A 126 4.61 24.83 -5.48
N ALA A 127 4.65 23.58 -5.95
CA ALA A 127 3.87 22.49 -5.37
C ALA A 127 4.29 22.20 -3.91
N VAL A 128 5.61 22.14 -3.66
CA VAL A 128 6.16 21.94 -2.31
C VAL A 128 5.79 23.11 -1.39
N LEU A 129 5.91 24.36 -1.83
CA LEU A 129 5.50 25.53 -1.05
C LEU A 129 3.99 25.55 -0.77
N GLY A 130 3.17 25.15 -1.74
CA GLY A 130 1.72 24.99 -1.58
C GLY A 130 1.38 23.97 -0.49
N TRP A 131 2.04 22.81 -0.52
CA TRP A 131 1.90 21.77 0.49
C TRP A 131 2.38 22.25 1.87
N LEU A 132 3.54 22.91 1.96
CA LEU A 132 4.04 23.48 3.21
C LEU A 132 3.04 24.48 3.78
N ARG A 133 2.45 25.35 2.96
CA ARG A 133 1.45 26.31 3.43
C ARG A 133 0.21 25.64 4.01
N GLN A 134 -0.19 24.48 3.47
CA GLN A 134 -1.39 23.76 3.87
C GLN A 134 -1.17 22.86 5.10
N HIS A 135 0.02 22.27 5.25
CA HIS A 135 0.25 21.22 6.25
C HIS A 135 1.32 21.58 7.30
N LEU A 136 2.14 22.59 7.05
CA LEU A 136 3.20 22.98 7.97
C LEU A 136 2.67 24.02 8.98
N ALA A 137 2.68 23.62 10.25
CA ALA A 137 2.43 24.49 11.40
C ALA A 137 1.13 25.33 11.35
N LEU A 138 0.01 24.73 10.95
CA LEU A 138 -1.32 25.32 11.12
C LEU A 138 -1.56 25.63 12.62
N GLY A 139 -1.67 26.90 12.99
CA GLY A 139 -1.89 27.34 14.38
C GLY A 139 -0.64 27.63 15.23
N ALA A 140 0.58 27.44 14.70
CA ALA A 140 1.81 27.84 15.39
C ALA A 140 2.10 29.34 15.22
N SER A 141 2.86 29.93 16.16
CA SER A 141 3.35 31.30 16.01
C SER A 141 4.18 31.47 14.73
N THR A 142 4.03 32.62 14.07
CA THR A 142 4.68 32.93 12.77
C THR A 142 6.19 32.64 12.74
N PRO A 143 6.98 32.93 13.79
CA PRO A 143 8.42 32.62 13.81
C PRO A 143 8.72 31.12 13.80
N ARG A 144 7.95 30.34 14.57
CA ARG A 144 8.11 28.88 14.64
C ARG A 144 7.78 28.23 13.30
N ARG A 145 6.76 28.73 12.61
CA ARG A 145 6.37 28.26 11.28
C ARG A 145 7.44 28.57 10.22
N ALA A 146 8.01 29.77 10.24
CA ALA A 146 9.11 30.14 9.35
C ALA A 146 10.35 29.26 9.56
N ARG A 147 10.70 28.98 10.83
CA ARG A 147 11.80 28.07 11.17
C ARG A 147 11.59 26.66 10.62
N HIS A 148 10.44 26.03 10.89
CA HIS A 148 10.17 24.68 10.38
C HIS A 148 10.12 24.64 8.83
N ALA A 149 9.62 25.70 8.20
CA ALA A 149 9.59 25.77 6.74
C ALA A 149 11.01 25.83 6.18
N PHE A 150 11.87 26.64 6.79
CA PHE A 150 13.28 26.72 6.43
C PHE A 150 14.00 25.39 6.67
N GLU A 151 13.81 24.77 7.83
CA GLU A 151 14.41 23.46 8.15
C GLU A 151 13.98 22.39 7.14
N PHE A 152 12.69 22.35 6.76
CA PHE A 152 12.19 21.42 5.73
C PHE A 152 12.70 21.76 4.33
N LEU A 153 12.85 23.04 3.95
CA LEU A 153 13.42 23.40 2.66
C LEU A 153 14.88 22.96 2.53
N VAL A 154 15.67 23.08 3.61
CA VAL A 154 17.08 22.70 3.61
C VAL A 154 17.27 21.19 3.74
N HIS A 155 16.54 20.52 4.64
CA HIS A 155 16.78 19.12 5.02
C HIS A 155 15.69 18.15 4.57
N GLY A 156 14.55 18.64 4.08
CA GLY A 156 13.35 17.84 3.79
C GLY A 156 13.58 16.75 2.75
N ARG A 157 14.40 16.99 1.72
CA ARG A 157 14.75 15.97 0.72
C ARG A 157 15.51 14.79 1.35
N ALA A 158 16.49 15.09 2.21
CA ALA A 158 17.26 14.06 2.91
C ALA A 158 16.37 13.33 3.92
N PHE A 159 15.53 14.07 4.64
CA PHE A 159 14.55 13.55 5.59
C PHE A 159 13.56 12.58 4.94
N VAL A 160 12.92 12.97 3.84
CA VAL A 160 11.97 12.12 3.09
C VAL A 160 12.66 10.87 2.55
N ARG A 161 13.87 11.00 1.98
CA ARG A 161 14.65 9.84 1.53
C ARG A 161 14.97 8.87 2.67
N ALA A 162 15.36 9.40 3.83
CA ALA A 162 15.57 8.58 5.03
C ALA A 162 14.26 7.93 5.49
N GLY A 163 13.13 8.63 5.41
CA GLY A 163 11.80 8.09 5.69
C GLY A 163 11.47 6.87 4.83
N PHE A 164 11.64 6.96 3.51
CA PHE A 164 11.44 5.82 2.61
C PHE A 164 12.39 4.66 2.92
N ARG A 165 13.67 4.95 3.19
CA ARG A 165 14.63 3.91 3.59
C ARG A 165 14.18 3.20 4.87
N ASN A 166 13.74 3.96 5.86
CA ASN A 166 13.24 3.41 7.13
C ASN A 166 12.01 2.53 6.91
N THR A 167 11.08 2.94 6.02
CA THR A 167 9.94 2.10 5.63
C THR A 167 10.40 0.74 5.11
N CYS A 168 11.32 0.73 4.15
CA CYS A 168 11.84 -0.51 3.56
C CYS A 168 12.59 -1.38 4.59
N GLU A 169 13.44 -0.77 5.43
CA GLU A 169 14.21 -1.48 6.44
C GLU A 169 13.31 -2.12 7.51
N VAL A 170 12.28 -1.41 7.95
CA VAL A 170 11.29 -1.96 8.90
C VAL A 170 10.46 -3.06 8.25
N ALA A 171 10.04 -2.89 6.98
CA ALA A 171 9.31 -3.93 6.26
C ALA A 171 10.13 -5.21 6.11
N GLN A 172 11.39 -5.10 5.69
CA GLN A 172 12.30 -6.24 5.57
C GLN A 172 12.53 -6.94 6.93
N ARG A 173 12.79 -6.18 8.00
CA ARG A 173 12.96 -6.74 9.34
C ARG A 173 11.69 -7.42 9.86
N PHE A 174 10.52 -6.88 9.52
CA PHE A 174 9.24 -7.49 9.86
C PHE A 174 9.08 -8.82 9.12
N ALA A 175 9.29 -8.84 7.80
CA ALA A 175 9.21 -10.05 6.99
C ALA A 175 10.15 -11.16 7.50
N GLN A 176 11.42 -10.83 7.76
CA GLN A 176 12.41 -11.77 8.29
C GLN A 176 11.99 -12.39 9.63
N ARG A 177 11.45 -11.59 10.55
CA ARG A 177 10.94 -12.09 11.85
C ARG A 177 9.75 -13.04 11.69
N MET A 178 8.99 -12.87 10.61
CA MET A 178 7.85 -13.72 10.28
C MET A 178 8.23 -14.91 9.37
N GLY A 179 9.53 -15.14 9.15
CA GLY A 179 10.02 -16.24 8.30
C GLY A 179 9.70 -16.05 6.81
N ARG A 180 9.57 -14.80 6.37
CA ARG A 180 9.36 -14.42 4.96
C ARG A 180 10.62 -13.73 4.41
N PRO A 181 10.90 -13.85 3.10
CA PRO A 181 12.01 -13.15 2.47
C PRO A 181 11.83 -11.63 2.46
#